data_AF-A0A2P6TH75-F1
#
_entry.id   AF-A0A2P6TH75-F1
#
_cell.length_a   1.000
_cell.length_b   1.000
_cell.length_c   1.000
_cell.angle_alpha   90.00
_cell.angle_beta   90.00
_cell.angle_gamma   90.00
#
_symmetry.space_group_name_H-M   'P 1'
#
loop_
_entity.id
_entity.type
_entity.pdbx_description
1 polymer ?
#
loop_
_entity_poly.entity_id
_entity_poly.type
_entity_poly.pdbx_seq_one_letter_code
_entity_poly.pdbx_strand_id
1 'polypeptide(L)'
;MAAARVGRRAAPPRPTLLVGDLDACHAAFGRLQDRVLQLSLAQQAAVADTDSSADANAWRDLVPLCRALRETLTSLRELSHFTREVYEVAADVCLRAGDYPEALKALQQLVHLIYPALAAQEAALAAAEAAAAAAAPAGRAEEPAGPRAATAKKQSAAAVGVASSSSSSGGSSGSRARAAAAALPLSWDDDSDAAEEDWAALAGGVTALDDAAVGAALQQRRFQRWPEAAGALAAYFSCVQGPREGRLDTLATLRRLPRPLLATSEVQAALALAGSLAAGDYVQLFRLRAAAPPLVRLVAGAAAGAARERALAAMATAYRNIAAAAVCRALALSMHGLLACLKALADRGQAAAQKALGGLQMEERPEAADLVFKG
;
A
#
# COMPACT_ATOMS: atom_id res chain seq x y z
N MET A 1 32.64 21.70 25.55
CA MET A 1 32.80 20.50 24.71
C MET A 1 32.11 20.75 23.37
N ALA A 2 32.88 20.99 22.31
CA ALA A 2 32.36 21.31 20.98
C ALA A 2 32.06 19.99 20.22
N ALA A 3 30.83 19.80 19.77
CA ALA A 3 30.46 18.66 18.95
C ALA A 3 31.15 18.79 17.58
N ALA A 4 32.07 17.85 17.28
CA ALA A 4 32.74 17.78 16.00
C ALA A 4 31.68 17.60 14.89
N ARG A 5 31.58 18.58 13.99
CA ARG A 5 30.75 18.50 12.77
C ARG A 5 31.30 17.37 11.91
N VAL A 6 30.69 16.19 12.00
CA VAL A 6 30.93 15.08 11.07
C VAL A 6 30.58 15.59 9.68
N GLY A 7 31.61 15.77 8.84
CA GLY A 7 31.46 16.23 7.46
C GLY A 7 30.55 15.25 6.71
N ARG A 8 29.40 15.75 6.24
CA ARG A 8 28.51 15.00 5.35
C ARG A 8 29.26 14.72 4.06
N ARG A 9 29.87 13.54 3.94
CA ARG A 9 30.36 13.06 2.65
C ARG A 9 29.17 13.05 1.69
N ALA A 10 29.31 13.70 0.55
CA ALA A 10 28.32 13.64 -0.52
C ALA A 10 28.05 12.17 -0.83
N ALA A 11 26.78 11.76 -0.70
CA ALA A 11 26.39 10.41 -1.05
C ALA A 11 26.79 10.16 -2.52
N PRO A 12 27.38 9.00 -2.86
CA PRO A 12 27.68 8.69 -4.25
C PRO A 12 26.40 8.86 -5.09
N PRO A 13 26.51 9.41 -6.32
CA PRO A 13 25.35 9.62 -7.18
C PRO A 13 24.60 8.29 -7.30
N ARG A 14 23.36 8.27 -6.83
CA ARG A 14 22.53 7.07 -6.92
C ARG A 14 22.33 6.79 -8.40
N PRO A 15 22.67 5.61 -8.91
CA PRO A 15 22.38 5.28 -10.29
C PRO A 15 20.85 5.30 -10.44
N THR A 16 20.32 6.34 -11.09
CA THR A 16 18.93 6.41 -11.53
C THR A 16 18.77 5.42 -12.67
N LEU A 17 18.70 4.13 -12.32
CA LEU A 17 18.44 3.06 -13.26
C LEU A 17 16.95 3.12 -13.60
N LEU A 18 16.60 4.03 -14.51
CA LEU A 18 15.34 3.93 -15.23
C LEU A 18 15.32 2.55 -15.91
N VAL A 19 14.18 1.88 -15.83
CA VAL A 19 14.04 0.49 -16.30
C VAL A 19 14.11 0.42 -17.83
N GLY A 20 13.73 1.50 -18.52
CA GLY A 20 13.73 1.62 -19.98
C GLY A 20 12.37 2.07 -20.49
N ASP A 21 11.88 1.41 -21.54
CA ASP A 21 10.55 1.61 -22.10
C ASP A 21 9.47 0.83 -21.34
N LEU A 22 8.22 0.89 -21.83
CA LEU A 22 7.08 0.24 -21.21
C LEU A 22 7.21 -1.30 -21.20
N ASP A 23 7.76 -1.89 -22.26
CA ASP A 23 7.98 -3.34 -22.35
C ASP A 23 9.01 -3.81 -21.31
N ALA A 24 10.10 -3.06 -21.14
CA ALA A 24 11.08 -3.30 -20.09
C ALA A 24 10.45 -3.18 -18.68
N CYS A 25 9.54 -2.22 -18.49
CA CYS A 25 8.78 -2.08 -17.24
C CYS A 25 7.91 -3.30 -16.97
N HIS A 26 7.16 -3.80 -17.96
CA HIS A 26 6.37 -5.03 -17.82
C HIS A 26 7.24 -6.24 -17.46
N ALA A 27 8.36 -6.44 -18.15
CA ALA A 27 9.27 -7.54 -17.87
C ALA A 27 9.89 -7.45 -16.47
N ALA A 28 10.26 -6.25 -16.03
CA ALA A 28 10.79 -6.02 -14.68
C ALA A 28 9.73 -6.22 -13.60
N PHE A 29 8.49 -5.78 -13.85
CA PHE A 29 7.38 -5.99 -12.94
C PHE A 29 7.03 -7.47 -12.78
N GLY A 30 7.06 -8.27 -13.85
CA GLY A 30 6.88 -9.72 -13.75
C GLY A 30 7.88 -10.37 -12.80
N ARG A 31 9.17 -10.03 -12.92
CA ARG A 31 10.21 -10.52 -11.98
C ARG A 31 9.98 -10.04 -10.54
N LEU A 32 9.49 -8.81 -10.38
CA LEU A 32 9.15 -8.24 -9.08
C LEU A 32 8.02 -9.05 -8.42
N GLN A 33 6.94 -9.33 -9.17
CA GLN A 33 5.79 -10.11 -8.71
C GLN A 33 6.18 -11.53 -8.30
N ASP A 34 6.98 -12.22 -9.12
CA ASP A 34 7.49 -13.55 -8.78
C ASP A 34 8.26 -13.55 -7.46
N ARG A 35 9.09 -12.52 -7.25
CA ARG A 35 9.88 -12.39 -6.03
C ARG A 35 9.02 -12.05 -4.81
N VAL A 36 8.03 -11.16 -4.96
CA VAL A 36 7.05 -10.83 -3.91
C VAL A 36 6.25 -12.06 -3.51
N LEU A 37 5.84 -12.89 -4.48
CA LEU A 37 5.14 -14.14 -4.20
C LEU A 37 6.02 -15.12 -3.42
N GLN A 38 7.27 -15.32 -3.85
CA GLN A 38 8.22 -16.17 -3.14
C GLN A 38 8.43 -15.73 -1.68
N LEU A 39 8.66 -14.44 -1.44
CA LEU A 39 8.83 -13.90 -0.08
C LEU A 39 7.55 -14.03 0.75
N SER A 40 6.39 -13.84 0.14
CA SER A 40 5.10 -14.02 0.81
C SER A 40 4.87 -15.47 1.25
N LEU A 41 5.22 -16.43 0.40
CA LEU A 41 5.13 -17.86 0.74
C LEU A 41 6.14 -18.25 1.82
N ALA A 42 7.38 -17.76 1.74
CA ALA A 42 8.39 -17.98 2.76
C ALA A 42 7.94 -17.43 4.12
N GLN A 43 7.38 -16.22 4.14
CA GLN A 43 6.85 -15.62 5.36
C GLN A 43 5.66 -16.39 5.94
N GLN A 44 4.77 -16.92 5.09
CA GLN A 44 3.66 -17.76 5.55
C GLN A 44 4.13 -19.07 6.16
N ALA A 45 5.19 -19.67 5.61
CA ALA A 45 5.81 -20.88 6.17
C ALA A 45 6.50 -20.59 7.52
N ALA A 46 7.07 -19.40 7.68
CA ALA A 46 7.80 -18.98 8.87
C ALA A 46 6.93 -18.53 10.05
N VAL A 47 5.60 -18.47 9.93
CA VAL A 47 4.70 -18.01 11.02
C VAL A 47 4.84 -18.83 12.33
N ALA A 48 5.53 -19.96 12.30
CA ALA A 48 5.88 -20.75 13.49
C ALA A 48 7.14 -20.25 14.24
N ASP A 49 8.07 -19.53 13.59
CA ASP A 49 9.37 -19.16 14.16
C ASP A 49 9.49 -17.62 14.33
N THR A 50 9.71 -17.17 15.57
CA THR A 50 9.56 -15.76 15.98
C THR A 50 10.66 -14.78 15.55
N ASP A 51 11.67 -15.21 14.78
CA ASP A 51 12.80 -14.36 14.41
C ASP A 51 12.60 -13.64 13.06
N SER A 52 11.80 -12.58 13.10
CA SER A 52 11.33 -11.82 11.91
C SER A 52 12.35 -10.86 11.28
N SER A 53 13.62 -10.82 11.72
CA SER A 53 14.57 -9.79 11.26
C SER A 53 15.19 -10.09 9.89
N ALA A 54 15.38 -11.38 9.55
CA ALA A 54 15.95 -11.77 8.26
C ALA A 54 15.01 -11.43 7.09
N ASP A 55 13.70 -11.63 7.30
CA ASP A 55 12.66 -11.35 6.31
C ASP A 55 12.64 -9.88 5.90
N ALA A 56 12.76 -8.96 6.87
CA ALA A 56 12.74 -7.52 6.61
C ALA A 56 13.83 -7.09 5.63
N ASN A 57 15.02 -7.71 5.67
CA ASN A 57 16.11 -7.41 4.76
C ASN A 57 15.79 -7.87 3.33
N ALA A 58 15.19 -9.05 3.15
CA ALA A 58 14.81 -9.55 1.84
C ALA A 58 13.75 -8.66 1.14
N TRP A 59 12.83 -8.05 1.90
CA TRP A 59 11.88 -7.06 1.36
C TRP A 59 12.57 -5.74 0.98
N ARG A 60 13.56 -5.29 1.77
CA ARG A 60 14.31 -4.05 1.48
C ARG A 60 15.07 -4.11 0.15
N ASP A 61 15.56 -5.28 -0.22
CA ASP A 61 16.26 -5.48 -1.51
C ASP A 61 15.37 -5.22 -2.73
N LEU A 62 14.04 -5.27 -2.57
CA LEU A 62 13.07 -4.99 -3.65
C LEU A 62 12.72 -3.51 -3.78
N VAL A 63 12.92 -2.71 -2.73
CA VAL A 63 12.54 -1.28 -2.71
C VAL A 63 13.21 -0.47 -3.84
N PRO A 64 14.51 -0.65 -4.16
CA PRO A 64 15.13 0.04 -5.29
C PRO A 64 14.46 -0.24 -6.62
N LEU A 65 14.02 -1.49 -6.86
CA LEU A 65 13.31 -1.87 -8.09
C LEU A 65 11.92 -1.23 -8.15
N CYS A 66 11.18 -1.22 -7.04
CA CYS A 66 9.90 -0.51 -6.94
C CYS A 66 10.05 0.99 -7.20
N ARG A 67 11.12 1.62 -6.70
CA ARG A 67 11.43 3.03 -6.96
C ARG A 67 11.71 3.26 -8.45
N ALA A 68 12.62 2.46 -9.05
CA ALA A 68 12.97 2.55 -10.46
C ALA A 68 11.76 2.41 -11.39
N LEU A 69 10.87 1.44 -11.12
CA LEU A 69 9.64 1.24 -11.89
C LEU A 69 8.72 2.46 -11.81
N ARG A 70 8.45 2.98 -10.61
CA ARG A 70 7.61 4.17 -10.42
C ARG A 70 8.18 5.41 -11.11
N GLU A 71 9.47 5.69 -10.92
CA GLU A 71 10.15 6.82 -11.56
C GLU A 71 10.11 6.71 -13.09
N THR A 72 10.28 5.51 -13.64
CA THR A 72 10.19 5.26 -15.09
C THR A 72 8.78 5.51 -15.60
N LEU A 73 7.74 4.98 -14.95
CA LEU A 73 6.35 5.20 -15.34
C LEU A 73 5.92 6.66 -15.23
N THR A 74 6.38 7.35 -14.19
CA THR A 74 6.25 8.80 -14.05
C THR A 74 6.90 9.54 -15.22
N SER A 75 8.13 9.18 -15.58
CA SER A 75 8.84 9.80 -16.70
C SER A 75 8.16 9.54 -18.04
N LEU A 76 7.54 8.36 -18.22
CA LEU A 76 6.76 8.01 -19.40
C LEU A 76 5.39 8.68 -19.42
N ARG A 77 4.98 9.34 -18.32
CA ARG A 77 3.66 9.98 -18.15
C ARG A 77 2.51 9.00 -18.38
N GLU A 78 2.75 7.73 -18.03
CA GLU A 78 1.82 6.62 -18.28
C GLU A 78 0.86 6.46 -17.11
N LEU A 79 -0.44 6.65 -17.36
CA LEU A 79 -1.50 6.53 -16.37
C LEU A 79 -2.50 5.45 -16.78
N SER A 80 -2.15 4.21 -16.50
CA SER A 80 -2.95 3.03 -16.85
C SER A 80 -3.16 2.09 -15.66
N HIS A 81 -3.95 1.03 -15.87
CA HIS A 81 -4.12 -0.03 -14.88
C HIS A 81 -2.80 -0.71 -14.50
N PHE A 82 -1.83 -0.75 -15.42
CA PHE A 82 -0.49 -1.24 -15.12
C PHE A 82 0.23 -0.34 -14.10
N THR A 83 0.17 0.98 -14.29
CA THR A 83 0.73 1.95 -13.32
C THR A 83 0.11 1.76 -11.94
N ARG A 84 -1.21 1.57 -11.85
CA ARG A 84 -1.88 1.24 -10.59
C ARG A 84 -1.28 -0.01 -9.93
N GLU A 85 -1.16 -1.12 -10.66
CA GLU A 85 -0.63 -2.38 -10.13
C GLU A 85 0.81 -2.25 -9.63
N VAL A 86 1.65 -1.50 -10.34
CA VAL A 86 3.03 -1.22 -9.92
C VAL A 86 3.05 -0.45 -8.59
N TYR A 87 2.21 0.57 -8.45
CA TYR A 87 2.15 1.36 -7.22
C TYR A 87 1.53 0.59 -6.04
N GLU A 88 0.53 -0.24 -6.30
CA GLU A 88 -0.07 -1.15 -5.32
C GLU A 88 0.98 -2.11 -4.73
N VAL A 89 1.73 -2.79 -5.59
CA VAL A 89 2.83 -3.69 -5.17
C VAL A 89 3.95 -2.91 -4.49
N ALA A 90 4.29 -1.72 -4.98
CA ALA A 90 5.30 -0.87 -4.35
C ALA A 90 4.91 -0.49 -2.92
N ALA A 91 3.63 -0.14 -2.67
CA ALA A 91 3.13 0.14 -1.33
C ALA A 91 3.28 -1.09 -0.41
N ASP A 92 2.86 -2.27 -0.88
CA ASP A 92 3.00 -3.53 -0.12
C ASP A 92 4.47 -3.83 0.24
N VAL A 93 5.36 -3.75 -0.75
CA VAL A 93 6.79 -4.02 -0.59
C VAL A 93 7.42 -3.02 0.39
N CYS A 94 7.18 -1.73 0.22
CA CYS A 94 7.78 -0.70 1.07
C CYS A 94 7.30 -0.81 2.52
N LEU A 95 6.01 -1.09 2.74
CA LEU A 95 5.47 -1.30 4.08
C LEU A 95 6.07 -2.54 4.76
N ARG A 96 6.26 -3.64 4.03
CA ARG A 96 6.90 -4.87 4.55
C ARG A 96 8.39 -4.68 4.82
N ALA A 97 9.07 -3.89 3.99
CA ALA A 97 10.47 -3.51 4.17
C ALA A 97 10.70 -2.53 5.34
N GLY A 98 9.63 -1.89 5.83
CA GLY A 98 9.69 -0.81 6.81
C GLY A 98 10.23 0.50 6.22
N ASP A 99 10.23 0.66 4.89
CA ASP A 99 10.57 1.93 4.21
C ASP A 99 9.31 2.79 4.10
N TYR A 100 8.90 3.35 5.24
CA TYR A 100 7.67 4.14 5.35
C TYR A 100 7.65 5.40 4.47
N PRO A 101 8.75 6.16 4.30
CA PRO A 101 8.77 7.30 3.38
C PRO A 101 8.44 6.92 1.93
N GLU A 102 8.99 5.81 1.42
CA GLU A 102 8.66 5.34 0.07
C GLU A 102 7.24 4.78 -0.02
N ALA A 103 6.76 4.12 1.03
CA ALA A 103 5.37 3.68 1.12
C ALA A 103 4.39 4.86 1.06
N LEU A 104 4.68 5.97 1.76
CA LEU A 104 3.84 7.17 1.76
C LEU A 104 3.69 7.73 0.34
N LYS A 105 4.81 7.88 -0.38
CA LYS A 105 4.80 8.37 -1.78
C LYS A 105 3.92 7.48 -2.67
N ALA A 106 4.02 6.15 -2.51
CA ALA A 106 3.21 5.22 -3.28
C ALA A 106 1.71 5.34 -2.94
N LEU A 107 1.37 5.40 -1.64
CA LEU A 107 -0.01 5.54 -1.16
C LEU A 107 -0.65 6.87 -1.59
N GLN A 108 0.09 7.98 -1.49
CA GLN A 108 -0.37 9.30 -1.93
C GLN A 108 -0.70 9.29 -3.43
N GLN A 109 0.20 8.75 -4.26
CA GLN A 109 -0.02 8.67 -5.70
C GLN A 109 -1.24 7.80 -6.04
N LEU A 110 -1.40 6.64 -5.38
CA LEU A 110 -2.57 5.78 -5.57
C LEU A 110 -3.87 6.52 -5.27
N VAL A 111 -3.96 7.09 -4.07
CA VAL A 111 -5.20 7.63 -3.51
C VAL A 111 -5.60 8.95 -4.14
N HIS A 112 -4.64 9.83 -4.41
CA HIS A 112 -4.91 11.20 -4.87
C HIS A 112 -4.80 11.39 -6.38
N LEU A 113 -4.11 10.50 -7.10
CA LEU A 113 -3.94 10.63 -8.55
C LEU A 113 -4.47 9.42 -9.32
N ILE A 114 -3.90 8.23 -9.09
CA ILE A 114 -4.09 7.09 -9.98
C ILE A 114 -5.53 6.57 -9.94
N TYR A 115 -6.08 6.25 -8.78
CA TYR A 115 -7.46 5.76 -8.72
C TYR A 115 -8.50 6.80 -9.16
N PRO A 116 -8.45 8.07 -8.70
CA PRO A 116 -9.37 9.10 -9.18
C PRO A 116 -9.36 9.24 -10.71
N ALA A 117 -8.17 9.27 -11.32
CA ALA A 117 -8.05 9.44 -12.77
C ALA A 117 -8.59 8.22 -13.54
N LEU A 118 -8.27 7.00 -13.09
CA LEU A 118 -8.82 5.78 -13.71
C LEU A 118 -10.34 5.70 -13.58
N ALA A 119 -10.88 6.06 -12.41
CA ALA A 119 -12.32 6.11 -12.20
C ALA A 119 -13.02 7.16 -13.09
N ALA A 120 -12.38 8.32 -13.31
CA ALA A 120 -12.87 9.34 -14.24
C ALA A 120 -12.91 8.84 -15.69
N GLN A 121 -11.83 8.19 -16.14
CA GLN A 121 -11.73 7.62 -17.49
C GLN A 121 -12.84 6.60 -17.74
N GLU A 122 -13.11 5.74 -16.77
CA GLU A 122 -14.14 4.71 -16.89
C GLU A 122 -15.56 5.27 -16.87
N ALA A 123 -15.82 6.28 -16.02
CA ALA A 123 -17.09 6.97 -16.02
C ALA A 123 -17.34 7.65 -17.38
N ALA A 124 -16.31 8.26 -17.97
CA ALA A 124 -16.38 8.87 -19.30
C ALA A 124 -16.65 7.83 -20.41
N LEU A 125 -15.98 6.68 -20.37
CA LEU A 125 -16.22 5.58 -21.31
C LEU A 125 -17.66 5.04 -21.19
N ALA A 126 -18.13 4.78 -19.96
CA ALA A 126 -19.49 4.32 -19.72
C ALA A 126 -20.55 5.33 -20.20
N ALA A 127 -20.31 6.63 -20.00
CA ALA A 127 -21.19 7.69 -20.49
C ALA A 127 -21.21 7.76 -22.03
N ALA A 128 -20.05 7.58 -22.69
CA ALA A 128 -19.95 7.54 -24.14
C ALA A 128 -20.68 6.32 -24.74
N GLU A 129 -20.53 5.14 -24.12
CA GLU A 129 -21.26 3.93 -24.52
C GLU A 129 -22.77 4.07 -24.35
N ALA A 130 -23.23 4.67 -23.24
CA ALA A 130 -24.64 4.94 -23.01
C ALA A 130 -25.21 5.94 -24.04
N ALA A 131 -24.46 6.99 -24.38
CA ALA A 131 -24.85 7.95 -25.40
C ALA A 131 -24.92 7.30 -26.80
N ALA A 132 -23.95 6.44 -27.14
CA ALA A 132 -23.95 5.69 -28.39
C ALA A 132 -25.13 4.71 -28.48
N ALA A 133 -25.47 4.03 -27.38
CA ALA A 133 -26.63 3.14 -27.28
C ALA A 133 -27.96 3.91 -27.43
N ALA A 134 -28.06 5.12 -26.87
CA ALA A 134 -29.24 5.97 -27.01
C ALA A 134 -29.39 6.57 -28.43
N ALA A 135 -28.28 6.81 -29.12
CA ALA A 135 -28.26 7.31 -30.49
C ALA A 135 -28.49 6.20 -31.54
N ALA A 136 -28.36 4.92 -31.17
CA ALA A 136 -28.67 3.81 -32.06
C ALA A 136 -30.14 3.90 -32.48
N PRO A 137 -30.45 4.11 -33.77
CA PRO A 137 -31.81 4.38 -34.20
C PRO A 137 -32.69 3.18 -33.84
N ALA A 138 -33.82 3.42 -33.18
CA ALA A 138 -34.90 2.45 -32.99
C ALA A 138 -35.55 1.97 -34.32
N GLY A 139 -34.87 2.23 -35.44
CA GLY A 139 -35.26 1.93 -36.81
C GLY A 139 -34.97 0.49 -37.20
N ARG A 140 -35.68 -0.44 -36.57
CA ARG A 140 -36.31 -1.56 -37.28
C ARG A 140 -37.70 -1.72 -36.70
N ALA A 141 -38.53 -0.73 -36.99
CA ALA A 141 -39.97 -0.95 -37.02
C ALA A 141 -40.21 -2.19 -37.87
N GLU A 142 -40.96 -3.12 -37.28
CA GLU A 142 -41.41 -4.36 -37.88
C GLU A 142 -41.80 -4.13 -39.34
N GLU A 143 -41.07 -4.79 -40.24
CA GLU A 143 -41.62 -5.08 -41.55
C GLU A 143 -42.83 -6.00 -41.29
N PRO A 144 -44.07 -5.56 -41.60
CA PRO A 144 -45.26 -6.31 -41.23
C PRO A 144 -45.22 -7.69 -41.87
N ALA A 145 -45.36 -8.72 -41.03
CA ALA A 145 -45.37 -10.11 -41.39
C ALA A 145 -46.37 -10.40 -42.52
N GLY A 146 -45.85 -10.50 -43.75
CA GLY A 146 -46.55 -11.18 -44.83
C GLY A 146 -46.66 -12.67 -44.50
N PRO A 147 -47.83 -13.30 -44.65
CA PRO A 147 -48.01 -14.72 -44.32
C PRO A 147 -47.23 -15.56 -45.33
N ARG A 148 -46.24 -16.34 -44.87
CA ARG A 148 -45.57 -17.34 -45.72
C ARG A 148 -45.65 -18.74 -45.13
N ALA A 149 -46.11 -19.60 -46.02
CA ALA A 149 -46.44 -20.99 -45.87
C ALA A 149 -45.26 -21.85 -45.38
N ALA A 150 -45.64 -22.85 -44.60
CA ALA A 150 -44.82 -23.98 -44.23
C ALA A 150 -44.27 -24.70 -45.47
N THR A 151 -42.95 -24.90 -45.53
CA THR A 151 -42.39 -26.09 -46.16
C THR A 151 -41.19 -26.60 -45.37
N ALA A 152 -41.25 -27.89 -45.07
CA ALA A 152 -40.23 -28.68 -44.42
C ALA A 152 -39.12 -29.09 -45.40
N LYS A 153 -37.86 -29.14 -44.92
CA LYS A 153 -36.78 -30.06 -45.36
C LYS A 153 -35.56 -29.80 -44.47
N LYS A 154 -35.10 -30.75 -43.64
CA LYS A 154 -34.35 -31.99 -43.91
C LYS A 154 -32.84 -31.76 -44.12
N GLN A 155 -32.10 -31.98 -43.01
CA GLN A 155 -30.84 -32.72 -42.84
C GLN A 155 -29.53 -32.35 -43.58
N SER A 156 -28.47 -32.74 -42.87
CA SER A 156 -27.06 -32.97 -43.26
C SER A 156 -26.17 -31.73 -43.28
N ALA A 157 -24.85 -31.77 -43.06
CA ALA A 157 -23.91 -32.64 -42.33
C ALA A 157 -22.51 -32.08 -42.68
N ALA A 158 -21.57 -32.12 -41.72
CA ALA A 158 -20.11 -32.26 -41.88
C ALA A 158 -19.26 -31.19 -42.61
N ALA A 159 -18.09 -30.91 -41.99
CA ALA A 159 -16.74 -30.57 -42.51
C ALA A 159 -16.16 -29.35 -41.74
N VAL A 160 -15.17 -29.47 -40.86
CA VAL A 160 -13.71 -29.76 -41.05
C VAL A 160 -12.96 -28.66 -41.80
N GLY A 161 -11.92 -28.12 -41.14
CA GLY A 161 -10.80 -27.36 -41.73
C GLY A 161 -10.83 -25.85 -41.41
N VAL A 162 -9.75 -25.10 -41.27
CA VAL A 162 -8.28 -25.28 -41.34
C VAL A 162 -7.68 -24.03 -40.66
N ALA A 163 -6.45 -24.15 -40.14
CA ALA A 163 -5.64 -23.12 -39.52
C ALA A 163 -5.36 -21.87 -40.40
N SER A 164 -5.17 -20.72 -39.74
CA SER A 164 -4.53 -19.54 -40.35
C SER A 164 -3.58 -18.87 -39.35
N SER A 165 -2.29 -19.07 -39.59
CA SER A 165 -1.15 -18.36 -39.03
C SER A 165 -1.06 -16.94 -39.59
N SER A 166 -0.87 -15.94 -38.74
CA SER A 166 -0.51 -14.57 -39.16
C SER A 166 0.86 -14.20 -38.60
N SER A 167 1.86 -14.29 -39.47
CA SER A 167 3.20 -13.72 -39.35
C SER A 167 3.17 -12.28 -39.87
N SER A 168 3.59 -11.30 -39.05
CA SER A 168 3.88 -9.94 -39.50
C SER A 168 5.25 -9.50 -39.01
N SER A 169 6.23 -9.64 -39.90
CA SER A 169 7.56 -9.03 -39.85
C SER A 169 7.47 -7.59 -40.37
N GLY A 170 7.86 -6.62 -39.55
CA GLY A 170 8.01 -5.22 -39.97
C GLY A 170 9.24 -4.61 -39.28
N GLY A 171 10.37 -4.61 -39.98
CA GLY A 171 11.55 -3.87 -39.57
C GLY A 171 11.41 -2.38 -39.91
N SER A 172 11.93 -1.52 -39.04
CA SER A 172 12.27 -0.15 -39.41
C SER A 172 13.49 0.32 -38.62
N SER A 173 14.56 0.52 -39.37
CA SER A 173 15.82 1.14 -38.98
C SER A 173 15.73 2.66 -39.15
N GLY A 174 16.10 3.42 -38.13
CA GLY A 174 16.37 4.86 -38.21
C GLY A 174 16.91 5.35 -36.86
N SER A 175 18.23 5.50 -36.72
CA SER A 175 18.99 6.74 -36.99
C SER A 175 19.15 7.62 -35.74
N ARG A 176 20.42 7.85 -35.42
CA ARG A 176 21.00 8.60 -34.30
C ARG A 176 20.55 10.07 -34.26
N ALA A 177 20.39 10.60 -33.04
CA ALA A 177 20.73 11.98 -32.73
C ALA A 177 21.31 12.06 -31.31
N ARG A 178 22.60 12.42 -31.23
CA ARG A 178 23.27 12.85 -30.01
C ARG A 178 22.88 14.31 -29.75
N ALA A 179 22.51 14.63 -28.51
CA ALA A 179 22.62 15.98 -27.99
C ALA A 179 23.21 15.90 -26.59
N ALA A 180 24.46 16.38 -26.48
CA ALA A 180 25.11 16.62 -25.21
C ALA A 180 24.57 17.93 -24.63
N ALA A 181 23.93 17.87 -23.46
CA ALA A 181 23.55 19.04 -22.69
C ALA A 181 24.41 19.09 -21.42
N ALA A 182 25.10 20.22 -21.27
CA ALA A 182 26.00 20.52 -20.17
C ALA A 182 25.24 20.60 -18.84
N ALA A 183 25.81 19.95 -17.82
CA ALA A 183 25.26 19.92 -16.47
C ALA A 183 25.50 21.25 -15.74
N LEU A 184 24.41 21.94 -15.40
CA LEU A 184 24.39 22.97 -14.37
C LEU A 184 24.11 22.30 -13.01
N PRO A 185 24.65 22.84 -11.91
CA PRO A 185 24.45 22.28 -10.57
C PRO A 185 23.00 22.54 -10.11
N LEU A 186 22.15 21.51 -10.15
CA LEU A 186 20.86 21.53 -9.46
C LEU A 186 21.09 21.32 -7.95
N SER A 187 20.85 22.36 -7.16
CA SER A 187 20.55 22.19 -5.74
C SER A 187 19.15 21.61 -5.60
N TRP A 188 19.03 20.55 -4.81
CA TRP A 188 17.74 20.00 -4.37
C TRP A 188 17.28 20.81 -3.17
N ASP A 189 16.98 22.09 -3.40
CA ASP A 189 16.09 22.81 -2.52
C ASP A 189 14.66 22.31 -2.78
N ASP A 190 13.85 22.37 -1.73
CA ASP A 190 12.53 21.78 -1.54
C ASP A 190 11.46 22.38 -2.49
N ASP A 191 11.66 22.26 -3.81
CA ASP A 191 10.73 22.64 -4.89
C ASP A 191 9.70 21.51 -5.12
N SER A 192 8.95 21.12 -4.08
CA SER A 192 7.85 20.17 -4.24
C SER A 192 6.67 20.75 -5.03
N ASP A 193 6.57 22.08 -5.14
CA ASP A 193 5.39 22.76 -5.70
C ASP A 193 5.38 22.72 -7.24
N ALA A 194 6.54 22.76 -7.90
CA ALA A 194 6.61 22.72 -9.37
C ALA A 194 6.26 21.34 -9.97
N ALA A 195 6.45 20.26 -9.20
CA ALA A 195 6.11 18.91 -9.65
C ALA A 195 4.60 18.62 -9.54
N GLU A 196 3.87 19.26 -8.61
CA GLU A 196 2.41 19.07 -8.50
C GLU A 196 1.65 19.67 -9.70
N GLU A 197 2.13 20.78 -10.26
CA GLU A 197 1.49 21.43 -11.42
C GLU A 197 1.52 20.56 -12.69
N ASP A 198 2.61 19.83 -12.94
CA ASP A 198 2.77 18.99 -14.14
C ASP A 198 1.86 17.74 -14.08
N TRP A 199 1.58 17.23 -12.88
CA TRP A 199 0.63 16.13 -12.71
C TRP A 199 -0.83 16.55 -12.89
N ALA A 200 -1.20 17.75 -12.44
CA ALA A 200 -2.54 18.28 -12.68
C ALA A 200 -2.81 18.45 -14.18
N ALA A 201 -1.79 18.85 -14.95
CA ALA A 201 -1.85 18.91 -16.40
C ALA A 201 -1.99 17.52 -17.05
N LEU A 202 -1.23 16.53 -16.57
CA LEU A 202 -1.30 15.14 -17.05
C LEU A 202 -2.62 14.44 -16.73
N ALA A 203 -3.20 14.75 -15.59
CA ALA A 203 -4.51 14.24 -15.21
C ALA A 203 -5.64 14.90 -16.03
N GLY A 204 -5.32 15.79 -16.97
CA GLY A 204 -6.27 16.38 -17.91
C GLY A 204 -7.23 17.36 -17.25
N GLY A 205 -6.84 17.97 -16.12
CA GLY A 205 -7.73 18.79 -15.32
C GLY A 205 -8.89 17.96 -14.77
N VAL A 206 -8.57 16.91 -13.99
CA VAL A 206 -9.57 16.07 -13.30
C VAL A 206 -10.52 16.99 -12.54
N THR A 207 -11.69 17.21 -13.13
CA THR A 207 -12.81 17.80 -12.42
C THR A 207 -13.06 16.93 -11.20
N ALA A 208 -13.30 17.57 -10.05
CA ALA A 208 -13.53 16.84 -8.81
C ALA A 208 -14.52 15.68 -9.07
N LEU A 209 -14.04 14.44 -8.88
CA LEU A 209 -14.81 13.25 -9.20
C LEU A 209 -16.10 13.29 -8.38
N ASP A 210 -17.24 13.15 -9.04
CA ASP A 210 -18.50 13.16 -8.31
C ASP A 210 -18.63 11.90 -7.43
N ASP A 211 -19.38 12.01 -6.34
CA ASP A 211 -19.57 10.89 -5.42
C ASP A 211 -20.24 9.69 -6.12
N ALA A 212 -20.99 9.92 -7.19
CA ALA A 212 -21.65 8.87 -7.98
C ALA A 212 -20.63 8.03 -8.78
N ALA A 213 -19.69 8.65 -9.49
CA ALA A 213 -18.63 7.96 -10.22
C ALA A 213 -17.68 7.24 -9.26
N VAL A 214 -17.35 7.84 -8.11
CA VAL A 214 -16.59 7.14 -7.06
C VAL A 214 -17.36 5.90 -6.60
N GLY A 215 -18.65 6.05 -6.29
CA GLY A 215 -19.51 4.94 -5.89
C GLY A 215 -19.57 3.82 -6.93
N ALA A 216 -19.70 4.15 -8.21
CA ALA A 216 -19.70 3.20 -9.31
C ALA A 216 -18.33 2.51 -9.47
N ALA A 217 -17.23 3.26 -9.37
CA ALA A 217 -15.87 2.71 -9.45
C ALA A 217 -15.60 1.71 -8.32
N LEU A 218 -16.02 2.02 -7.09
CA LEU A 218 -15.85 1.14 -5.92
C LEU A 218 -16.58 -0.21 -6.04
N GLN A 219 -17.61 -0.31 -6.88
CA GLN A 219 -18.28 -1.59 -7.16
C GLN A 219 -17.48 -2.49 -8.11
N GLN A 220 -16.50 -1.93 -8.82
CA GLN A 220 -15.72 -2.68 -9.79
C GLN A 220 -14.52 -3.36 -9.11
N ARG A 221 -14.23 -4.60 -9.53
CA ARG A 221 -13.12 -5.41 -8.96
C ARG A 221 -11.78 -4.71 -8.99
N ARG A 222 -11.55 -3.89 -10.03
CA ARG A 222 -10.29 -3.21 -10.30
C ARG A 222 -10.02 -2.01 -9.37
N PHE A 223 -10.98 -1.59 -8.54
CA PHE A 223 -10.80 -0.56 -7.49
C PHE A 223 -10.96 -1.12 -6.07
N GLN A 224 -10.98 -2.45 -5.90
CA GLN A 224 -11.16 -3.06 -4.57
C GLN A 224 -10.10 -2.64 -3.57
N ARG A 225 -8.90 -2.28 -4.03
CA ARG A 225 -7.79 -1.82 -3.18
C ARG A 225 -7.78 -0.32 -2.92
N TRP A 226 -8.66 0.46 -3.55
CA TRP A 226 -8.73 1.91 -3.32
C TRP A 226 -9.13 2.25 -1.87
N PRO A 227 -10.18 1.65 -1.28
CA PRO A 227 -10.49 1.82 0.14
C PRO A 227 -9.35 1.41 1.06
N GLU A 228 -8.67 0.32 0.72
CA GLU A 228 -7.56 -0.22 1.49
C GLU A 228 -6.36 0.74 1.53
N ALA A 229 -5.97 1.28 0.36
CA ALA A 229 -4.91 2.27 0.23
C ALA A 229 -5.27 3.60 0.94
N ALA A 230 -6.52 4.03 0.84
CA ALA A 230 -7.01 5.22 1.52
C ALA A 230 -6.99 5.06 3.05
N GLY A 231 -7.43 3.90 3.56
CA GLY A 231 -7.33 3.56 4.97
C GLY A 231 -5.88 3.50 5.46
N ALA A 232 -4.98 2.90 4.66
CA ALA A 232 -3.56 2.83 4.99
C ALA A 232 -2.91 4.21 5.04
N LEU A 233 -3.24 5.09 4.08
CA LEU A 233 -2.79 6.48 4.06
C LEU A 233 -3.31 7.26 5.29
N ALA A 234 -4.57 7.09 5.67
CA ALA A 234 -5.13 7.72 6.86
C ALA A 234 -4.44 7.22 8.15
N ALA A 235 -4.16 5.91 8.25
CA ALA A 235 -3.46 5.33 9.38
C ALA A 235 -1.98 5.76 9.47
N TYR A 236 -1.34 6.07 8.32
CA TYR A 236 0.08 6.38 8.23
C TYR A 236 0.50 7.50 9.18
N PHE A 237 -0.19 8.64 9.12
CA PHE A 237 0.16 9.82 9.91
C PHE A 237 0.05 9.56 11.42
N SER A 238 -0.95 8.79 11.85
CA SER A 238 -1.11 8.43 13.26
C SER A 238 -0.11 7.37 13.74
N CYS A 239 0.24 6.41 12.86
CA CYS A 239 1.05 5.25 13.24
C CYS A 239 2.56 5.47 13.06
N VAL A 240 2.98 6.23 12.05
CA VAL A 240 4.39 6.38 11.65
C VAL A 240 4.97 7.70 12.14
N GLN A 241 4.31 8.83 11.90
CA GLN A 241 4.82 10.16 12.30
C GLN A 241 4.59 10.47 13.79
N GLY A 242 3.69 9.73 14.43
CA GLY A 242 3.39 9.89 15.85
C GLY A 242 2.49 11.10 16.16
N PRO A 243 2.09 11.27 17.43
CA PRO A 243 0.95 12.11 17.81
C PRO A 243 1.19 13.63 17.74
N ARG A 244 2.44 14.10 17.66
CA ARG A 244 2.76 15.54 17.74
C ARG A 244 2.73 16.24 16.38
N GLU A 245 3.08 15.54 15.30
CA GLU A 245 3.21 16.14 13.97
C GLU A 245 2.06 15.70 13.04
N GLY A 246 1.59 14.44 13.13
CA GLY A 246 0.66 13.87 12.14
C GLY A 246 -0.83 14.23 12.25
N ARG A 247 -1.28 14.98 13.27
CA ARG A 247 -2.74 15.19 13.49
C ARG A 247 -3.37 16.12 12.45
N LEU A 248 -2.65 17.18 12.05
CA LEU A 248 -3.14 18.13 11.03
C LEU A 248 -3.18 17.46 9.66
N ASP A 249 -2.15 16.67 9.35
CA ASP A 249 -2.01 16.00 8.06
C ASP A 249 -3.08 14.91 7.86
N THR A 250 -3.40 14.14 8.90
CA THR A 250 -4.48 13.14 8.83
C THR A 250 -5.81 13.78 8.43
N LEU A 251 -6.19 14.89 9.09
CA LEU A 251 -7.45 15.57 8.80
C LEU A 251 -7.43 16.24 7.42
N ALA A 252 -6.30 16.82 7.02
CA ALA A 252 -6.13 17.40 5.69
C ALA A 252 -6.30 16.33 4.59
N THR A 253 -5.66 15.17 4.75
CA THR A 253 -5.82 14.03 3.84
C THR A 253 -7.27 13.54 3.80
N LEU A 254 -7.92 13.34 4.95
CA LEU A 254 -9.31 12.87 5.00
C LEU A 254 -10.30 13.83 4.34
N ARG A 255 -10.10 15.15 4.49
CA ARG A 255 -10.94 16.16 3.84
C ARG A 255 -10.85 16.14 2.32
N ARG A 256 -9.76 15.62 1.75
CA ARG A 256 -9.57 15.47 0.31
C ARG A 256 -10.22 14.19 -0.24
N LEU A 257 -10.65 13.26 0.61
CA LEU A 257 -11.25 12.00 0.16
C LEU A 257 -12.75 12.17 -0.15
N PRO A 258 -13.26 11.54 -1.22
CA PRO A 258 -14.69 11.51 -1.50
C PRO A 258 -15.49 10.83 -0.38
N ARG A 259 -16.76 11.25 -0.20
CA ARG A 259 -17.62 10.73 0.88
C ARG A 259 -17.88 9.22 0.79
N PRO A 260 -18.12 8.62 -0.40
CA PRO A 260 -18.29 7.18 -0.52
C PRO A 260 -17.06 6.41 -0.03
N LEU A 261 -15.86 6.93 -0.29
CA LEU A 261 -14.61 6.32 0.13
C LEU A 261 -14.43 6.41 1.65
N LEU A 262 -14.77 7.55 2.26
CA LEU A 262 -14.75 7.72 3.71
C LEU A 262 -15.72 6.78 4.44
N ALA A 263 -16.84 6.42 3.81
CA ALA A 263 -17.84 5.51 4.38
C ALA A 263 -17.43 4.03 4.32
N THR A 264 -16.32 3.68 3.67
CA THR A 264 -15.85 2.30 3.54
C THR A 264 -15.35 1.72 4.85
N SER A 265 -15.49 0.40 5.02
CA SER A 265 -15.12 -0.30 6.25
C SER A 265 -13.62 -0.21 6.56
N GLU A 266 -12.79 -0.12 5.52
CA GLU A 266 -11.34 -0.06 5.54
C GLU A 266 -10.86 1.27 6.12
N VAL A 267 -11.44 2.37 5.67
CA VAL A 267 -11.17 3.72 6.19
C VAL A 267 -11.69 3.84 7.62
N GLN A 268 -12.90 3.35 7.91
CA GLN A 268 -13.45 3.36 9.27
C GLN A 268 -12.60 2.54 10.25
N ALA A 269 -12.08 1.38 9.82
CA ALA A 269 -11.16 0.57 10.62
C ALA A 269 -9.85 1.33 10.91
N ALA A 270 -9.29 2.03 9.92
CA ALA A 270 -8.10 2.88 10.10
C ALA A 270 -8.35 4.03 11.08
N LEU A 271 -9.51 4.68 11.01
CA LEU A 271 -9.90 5.75 11.92
C LEU A 271 -10.11 5.23 13.35
N ALA A 272 -10.74 4.07 13.52
CA ALA A 272 -10.92 3.42 14.82
C ALA A 272 -9.57 3.02 15.45
N LEU A 273 -8.63 2.53 14.64
CA LEU A 273 -7.25 2.26 15.03
C LEU A 273 -6.55 3.53 15.52
N ALA A 274 -6.62 4.61 14.74
CA ALA A 274 -6.04 5.90 15.10
C ALA A 274 -6.65 6.46 16.40
N GLY A 275 -7.97 6.36 16.56
CA GLY A 275 -8.68 6.76 17.78
C GLY A 275 -8.23 5.95 19.01
N SER A 276 -8.09 4.63 18.87
CA SER A 276 -7.61 3.74 19.95
C SER A 276 -6.16 4.05 20.35
N LEU A 277 -5.30 4.31 19.35
CA LEU A 277 -3.91 4.71 19.58
C LEU A 277 -3.81 6.06 20.32
N ALA A 278 -4.64 7.02 19.95
CA ALA A 278 -4.69 8.33 20.58
C ALA A 278 -5.25 8.28 22.02
N ALA A 279 -6.26 7.43 22.25
CA ALA A 279 -6.85 7.21 23.57
C ALA A 279 -5.95 6.40 24.52
N GLY A 280 -4.93 5.71 23.99
CA GLY A 280 -4.11 4.78 24.78
C GLY A 280 -4.84 3.47 25.11
N ASP A 281 -5.91 3.13 24.39
CA ASP A 281 -6.59 1.85 24.52
C ASP A 281 -5.84 0.78 23.69
N TYR A 282 -4.77 0.26 24.29
CA TYR A 282 -3.88 -0.67 23.62
C TYR A 282 -4.51 -2.04 23.37
N VAL A 283 -5.43 -2.49 24.24
CA VAL A 283 -6.13 -3.77 24.04
C VAL A 283 -7.02 -3.66 22.79
N GLN A 284 -7.78 -2.56 22.69
CA GLN A 284 -8.59 -2.30 21.52
C GLN A 284 -7.75 -2.12 20.25
N LEU A 285 -6.63 -1.41 20.35
CA LEU A 285 -5.69 -1.22 19.24
C LEU A 285 -5.25 -2.56 18.62
N PHE A 286 -4.78 -3.52 19.44
CA PHE A 286 -4.31 -4.81 18.93
C PHE A 286 -5.46 -5.68 18.41
N ARG A 287 -6.64 -5.62 19.02
CA ARG A 287 -7.86 -6.28 18.51
C ARG A 287 -8.25 -5.74 17.13
N LEU A 288 -8.34 -4.42 16.99
CA LEU A 288 -8.65 -3.78 15.71
C LEU A 288 -7.59 -4.08 14.65
N ARG A 289 -6.30 -4.08 15.03
CA ARG A 289 -5.21 -4.37 14.10
C ARG A 289 -5.28 -5.79 13.54
N ALA A 290 -5.69 -6.76 14.35
CA ALA A 290 -5.84 -8.14 13.91
C ALA A 290 -6.96 -8.29 12.87
N ALA A 291 -8.04 -7.52 13.01
CA ALA A 291 -9.18 -7.49 12.09
C ALA A 291 -9.02 -6.51 10.91
N ALA A 292 -7.95 -5.70 10.91
CA ALA A 292 -7.76 -4.65 9.91
C ALA A 292 -7.38 -5.23 8.53
N PRO A 293 -7.72 -4.51 7.44
CA PRO A 293 -7.27 -4.85 6.10
C PRO A 293 -5.74 -4.95 5.99
N PRO A 294 -5.20 -5.76 5.07
CA PRO A 294 -3.76 -6.05 4.98
C PRO A 294 -2.85 -4.81 5.00
N LEU A 295 -3.05 -3.81 4.14
CA LEU A 295 -2.24 -2.60 4.10
C LEU A 295 -2.34 -1.79 5.40
N VAL A 296 -3.55 -1.62 5.93
CA VAL A 296 -3.80 -0.91 7.20
C VAL A 296 -3.07 -1.61 8.34
N ARG A 297 -3.11 -2.95 8.37
CA ARG A 297 -2.43 -3.79 9.36
C ARG A 297 -0.90 -3.68 9.28
N LEU A 298 -0.35 -3.55 8.07
CA LEU A 298 1.07 -3.33 7.84
C LEU A 298 1.50 -1.94 8.36
N VAL A 299 0.76 -0.89 8.02
CA VAL A 299 1.00 0.48 8.54
C VAL A 299 0.90 0.52 10.06
N ALA A 300 -0.14 -0.07 10.64
CA ALA A 300 -0.32 -0.15 12.09
C ALA A 300 0.80 -0.96 12.78
N GLY A 301 1.51 -1.81 12.03
CA GLY A 301 2.72 -2.51 12.51
C GLY A 301 3.84 -1.55 12.93
N ALA A 302 3.96 -0.39 12.28
CA ALA A 302 4.97 0.63 12.61
C ALA A 302 4.81 1.14 14.05
N ALA A 303 3.57 1.35 14.48
CA ALA A 303 3.25 1.83 15.83
C ALA A 303 3.26 0.72 16.89
N ALA A 304 3.20 -0.55 16.48
CA ALA A 304 2.95 -1.67 17.38
C ALA A 304 4.02 -1.81 18.49
N GLY A 305 5.30 -1.64 18.15
CA GLY A 305 6.41 -1.72 19.11
C GLY A 305 6.29 -0.65 20.19
N ALA A 306 6.22 0.63 19.79
CA ALA A 306 6.08 1.76 20.71
C ALA A 306 4.76 1.72 21.49
N ALA A 307 3.69 1.17 20.92
CA ALA A 307 2.41 0.97 21.62
C ALA A 307 2.54 -0.11 22.71
N ARG A 308 3.20 -1.24 22.44
CA ARG A 308 3.47 -2.30 23.44
C ARG A 308 4.30 -1.79 24.60
N GLU A 309 5.35 -1.05 24.32
CA GLU A 309 6.20 -0.44 25.36
C GLU A 309 5.40 0.50 26.26
N ARG A 310 4.58 1.38 25.68
CA ARG A 310 3.71 2.29 26.45
C ARG A 310 2.65 1.54 27.25
N ALA A 311 2.05 0.49 26.68
CA ALA A 311 1.09 -0.35 27.36
C ALA A 311 1.70 -1.05 28.57
N LEU A 312 2.90 -1.64 28.42
CA LEU A 312 3.64 -2.29 29.50
C LEU A 312 4.02 -1.30 30.60
N ALA A 313 4.46 -0.10 30.23
CA ALA A 313 4.74 0.95 31.21
C ALA A 313 3.47 1.33 32.00
N ALA A 314 2.32 1.47 31.35
CA ALA A 314 1.04 1.75 32.00
C ALA A 314 0.56 0.58 32.89
N MET A 315 0.78 -0.67 32.47
CA MET A 315 0.48 -1.85 33.29
C MET A 315 1.40 -1.92 34.52
N ALA A 316 2.68 -1.58 34.38
CA ALA A 316 3.63 -1.58 35.49
C ALA A 316 3.31 -0.54 36.57
N THR A 317 2.68 0.59 36.20
CA THR A 317 2.21 1.58 37.18
C THR A 317 0.93 1.14 37.87
N ALA A 318 0.00 0.54 37.13
CA ALA A 318 -1.33 0.15 37.62
C ALA A 318 -1.34 -1.14 38.46
N TYR A 319 -0.50 -2.13 38.13
CA TYR A 319 -0.54 -3.45 38.75
C TYR A 319 0.72 -3.74 39.56
N ARG A 320 0.57 -4.46 40.69
CA ARG A 320 1.70 -5.03 41.44
C ARG A 320 2.21 -6.28 40.74
N ASN A 321 1.28 -7.21 40.47
CA ASN A 321 1.50 -8.49 39.79
C ASN A 321 0.47 -8.66 38.68
N ILE A 322 0.87 -9.25 37.55
CA ILE A 322 -0.04 -9.63 36.46
C ILE A 322 0.48 -10.88 35.72
N ALA A 323 -0.41 -11.82 35.40
CA ALA A 323 -0.02 -13.03 34.68
C ALA A 323 0.59 -12.71 33.31
N ALA A 324 1.78 -13.25 33.01
CA ALA A 324 2.47 -13.01 31.74
C ALA A 324 1.62 -13.42 30.52
N ALA A 325 0.92 -14.55 30.62
CA ALA A 325 0.00 -15.01 29.56
C ALA A 325 -1.14 -14.01 29.28
N ALA A 326 -1.64 -13.29 30.30
CA ALA A 326 -2.68 -12.27 30.11
C ALA A 326 -2.14 -11.07 29.35
N VAL A 327 -0.92 -10.63 29.66
CA VAL A 327 -0.22 -9.54 28.96
C VAL A 327 0.08 -9.93 27.51
N CYS A 328 0.59 -11.14 27.27
CA CYS A 328 0.86 -11.65 25.93
C CYS A 328 -0.42 -11.65 25.05
N ARG A 329 -1.54 -12.14 25.59
CA ARG A 329 -2.83 -12.10 24.88
C ARG A 329 -3.31 -10.68 24.63
N ALA A 330 -3.27 -9.81 25.63
CA ALA A 330 -3.75 -8.43 25.54
C ALA A 330 -2.98 -7.59 24.52
N LEU A 331 -1.66 -7.83 24.38
CA LEU A 331 -0.77 -7.05 23.52
C LEU A 331 -0.40 -7.76 22.21
N ALA A 332 -1.07 -8.89 21.91
CA ALA A 332 -0.78 -9.77 20.78
C ALA A 332 0.73 -10.04 20.63
N LEU A 333 1.35 -10.51 21.72
CA LEU A 333 2.78 -10.79 21.85
C LEU A 333 3.02 -12.28 22.07
N SER A 334 4.11 -12.78 21.50
CA SER A 334 4.71 -14.05 21.96
C SER A 334 5.48 -13.81 23.25
N MET A 335 5.81 -14.89 23.98
CA MET A 335 6.63 -14.78 25.19
C MET A 335 8.00 -14.15 24.89
N HIS A 336 8.62 -14.53 23.77
CA HIS A 336 9.87 -13.91 23.32
C HIS A 336 9.70 -12.41 23.04
N GLY A 337 8.60 -12.01 22.39
CA GLY A 337 8.29 -10.61 22.14
C GLY A 337 8.07 -9.81 23.43
N LEU A 338 7.44 -10.42 24.45
CA LEU A 338 7.31 -9.81 25.77
C LEU A 338 8.69 -9.56 26.42
N LEU A 339 9.57 -10.56 26.40
CA LEU A 339 10.95 -10.43 26.92
C LEU A 339 11.72 -9.33 26.19
N ALA A 340 11.63 -9.26 24.86
CA ALA A 340 12.26 -8.21 24.06
C ALA A 340 11.74 -6.82 24.43
N CYS A 341 10.42 -6.65 24.61
CA CYS A 341 9.83 -5.39 25.05
C CYS A 341 10.25 -5.00 26.47
N LEU A 342 10.27 -5.95 27.42
CA LEU A 342 10.73 -5.71 28.79
C LEU A 342 12.20 -5.32 28.84
N LYS A 343 13.05 -5.98 28.04
CA LYS A 343 14.45 -5.62 27.88
C LYS A 343 14.60 -4.20 27.33
N ALA A 344 13.90 -3.86 26.26
CA ALA A 344 13.94 -2.50 25.69
C ALA A 344 13.51 -1.41 26.70
N LEU A 345 12.54 -1.70 27.56
CA LEU A 345 12.14 -0.81 28.66
C LEU A 345 13.20 -0.72 29.77
N ALA A 346 13.80 -1.86 30.15
CA ALA A 346 14.87 -1.92 31.15
C ALA A 346 16.12 -1.15 30.69
N ASP A 347 16.50 -1.30 29.41
CA ASP A 347 17.62 -0.58 28.80
C ASP A 347 17.39 0.94 28.78
N ARG A 348 16.13 1.40 28.84
CA ARG A 348 15.74 2.81 29.01
C ARG A 348 15.63 3.25 30.48
N GLY A 349 16.03 2.40 31.42
CA GLY A 349 16.05 2.70 32.86
C GLY A 349 14.72 2.49 33.60
N GLN A 350 13.75 1.78 33.02
CA GLN A 350 12.50 1.46 33.72
C GLN A 350 12.72 0.36 34.76
N ALA A 351 12.91 0.72 36.03
CA ALA A 351 13.20 -0.21 37.12
C ALA A 351 12.14 -1.32 37.28
N ALA A 352 10.86 -1.00 37.09
CA ALA A 352 9.78 -1.99 37.15
C ALA A 352 9.91 -3.06 36.05
N ALA A 353 10.33 -2.68 34.85
CA ALA A 353 10.56 -3.61 33.75
C ALA A 353 11.79 -4.48 34.00
N GLN A 354 12.88 -3.91 34.54
CA GLN A 354 14.08 -4.67 34.92
C GLN A 354 13.76 -5.75 35.97
N LYS A 355 12.93 -5.42 36.96
CA LYS A 355 12.49 -6.38 37.98
C LYS A 355 11.63 -7.50 37.38
N ALA A 356 10.63 -7.13 36.57
CA ALA A 356 9.77 -8.11 35.89
C ALA A 356 10.58 -9.04 34.97
N LEU A 357 11.56 -8.50 34.25
CA LEU A 357 12.47 -9.27 33.40
C LEU A 357 13.30 -10.27 34.21
N GLY A 358 13.89 -9.83 35.33
CA GLY A 358 14.68 -10.70 36.20
C GLY A 358 13.87 -11.83 36.82
N GLY A 359 12.63 -11.55 37.26
CA GLY A 359 11.73 -12.58 37.78
C GLY A 359 11.36 -13.61 36.71
N LEU A 360 10.97 -13.15 35.52
CA LEU A 360 10.54 -14.02 34.42
C LEU A 360 11.66 -14.93 33.89
N GLN A 361 12.93 -14.49 33.96
CA GLN A 361 14.09 -15.28 33.53
C GLN A 361 14.46 -16.43 34.48
N MET A 362 14.04 -16.36 35.75
CA MET A 362 14.34 -17.40 36.75
C MET A 362 13.28 -18.51 36.77
N GLU A 363 12.14 -18.29 36.11
CA GLU A 363 11.02 -19.24 36.09
C GLU A 363 11.24 -20.33 35.04
N GLU A 364 11.08 -21.60 35.45
CA GLU A 364 11.17 -22.75 34.54
C GLU A 364 10.02 -22.74 33.51
N ARG A 365 8.89 -22.12 33.85
CA ARG A 365 7.68 -22.03 33.02
C ARG A 365 7.22 -20.58 32.88
N PRO A 366 7.83 -19.78 31.99
CA PRO A 366 7.54 -18.36 31.85
C PRO A 366 6.08 -18.07 31.47
N GLU A 367 5.38 -19.04 30.87
CA GLU A 367 3.96 -18.91 30.49
C GLU A 367 3.01 -18.90 31.69
N ALA A 368 3.37 -19.57 32.78
CA ALA A 368 2.59 -19.63 34.02
C ALA A 368 3.01 -18.57 35.05
N ALA A 369 4.08 -17.84 34.76
CA ALA A 369 4.66 -16.86 35.67
C ALA A 369 3.84 -15.57 35.76
N ASP A 370 3.87 -14.96 36.94
CA ASP A 370 3.38 -13.61 37.16
C ASP A 370 4.51 -12.59 36.97
N LEU A 371 4.24 -11.52 36.22
CA LEU A 371 5.12 -10.36 36.12
C LEU A 371 4.99 -9.53 37.39
N VAL A 372 6.08 -9.44 38.16
CA VAL A 372 6.15 -8.64 39.39
C VAL A 372 6.80 -7.29 39.12
N PHE A 373 6.01 -6.22 39.12
CA PHE A 373 6.49 -4.86 38.83
C PHE A 373 6.92 -4.08 40.08
N LYS A 374 6.34 -4.34 41.26
CA LYS A 374 6.64 -3.62 42.52
C LYS A 374 7.13 -4.58 43.61
N GLY A 375 8.05 -4.10 44.47
CA GLY A 375 8.55 -4.80 45.66
C GLY A 375 7.69 -4.47 46.85
#